data_AF-A0A4Q5R2A2-F1
#
_entry.id   AF-A0A4Q5R2A2-F1
#
_cell.length_a   1.000
_cell.length_b   1.000
_cell.length_c   1.000
_cell.angle_alpha   90.00
_cell.angle_beta   90.00
_cell.angle_gamma   90.00
#
_symmetry.space_group_name_H-M   'P 1'
#
loop_
_entity.id
_entity.type
_entity.pdbx_description
1 polymer ?
#
loop_
_entity_poly.entity_id
_entity_poly.type
_entity_poly.pdbx_seq_one_letter_code
_entity_poly.pdbx_strand_id
1 'polypeptide(L)' 'GYVLTGAEVRTRTEAPRWPLARDPFYLETSLPGLFAAGDVRAGSVKRVASGVGEGSVVVSSIHAYLSAVPKPR' A
#
# COMPACT_ATOMS: atom_id res chain seq x y z
N GLY A 1 10.91 10.26 -8.47
CA GLY A 1 9.86 9.29 -8.84
C GLY A 1 8.88 9.15 -7.69
N TYR A 2 7.78 8.41 -7.88
CA TYR A 2 6.76 8.15 -6.85
C TYR A 2 6.55 6.65 -6.65
N VAL A 3 6.07 6.27 -5.45
CA VAL A 3 5.80 4.87 -5.07
C VAL A 3 4.45 4.42 -5.64
N LEU A 4 4.40 3.26 -6.28
CA LEU A 4 3.16 2.66 -6.75
C LEU A 4 2.45 1.95 -5.60
N THR A 5 1.12 2.04 -5.57
CA THR A 5 0.29 1.45 -4.52
C THR A 5 -0.94 0.76 -5.09
N GLY A 6 -1.46 -0.23 -4.37
CA GLY A 6 -2.74 -0.86 -4.68
C GLY A 6 -2.78 -1.50 -6.07
N ALA A 7 -3.86 -1.24 -6.82
CA ALA A 7 -4.06 -1.83 -8.14
C ALA A 7 -2.93 -1.49 -9.14
N GLU A 8 -2.27 -0.34 -8.99
CA GLU A 8 -1.17 0.07 -9.87
C GLU A 8 0.08 -0.83 -9.74
N VAL A 9 0.23 -1.52 -8.61
CA VAL A 9 1.29 -2.52 -8.42
C VAL A 9 1.12 -3.70 -9.37
N ARG A 10 -0.13 -4.05 -9.74
CA ARG A 10 -0.45 -5.20 -10.58
C ARG A 10 -0.37 -4.89 -12.07
N THR A 11 -0.72 -3.67 -12.46
CA THR A 11 -0.89 -3.30 -13.87
C THR A 11 0.42 -2.88 -14.52
N ARG A 12 1.43 -2.49 -13.75
CA ARG A 12 2.71 -2.05 -14.31
C ARG A 12 3.63 -3.24 -14.62
N THR A 13 3.95 -3.39 -15.90
CA THR A 13 4.80 -4.45 -16.45
C THR A 13 6.20 -4.52 -15.83
N GLU A 14 6.72 -3.39 -15.36
CA GLU A 14 8.05 -3.25 -14.74
C GLU A 14 8.06 -3.57 -13.23
N ALA A 15 6.91 -3.65 -12.58
CA ALA A 15 6.84 -3.91 -11.14
C ALA A 15 7.06 -5.40 -10.84
N PRO A 16 7.71 -5.75 -9.71
CA PRO A 16 7.75 -7.13 -9.24
C PRO A 16 6.33 -7.70 -9.17
N ARG A 17 6.14 -8.93 -9.66
CA ARG A 17 4.84 -9.60 -9.55
C ARG A 17 4.44 -9.67 -8.08
N TRP A 18 3.20 -9.24 -7.80
CA TRP A 18 2.61 -9.33 -6.48
C TRP A 18 2.63 -10.78 -5.97
N PRO A 19 3.21 -11.06 -4.79
CA PRO A 19 3.54 -12.42 -4.38
C PRO A 19 2.44 -13.12 -3.55
N LEU A 20 1.40 -12.40 -3.13
CA LEU A 20 0.33 -12.97 -2.30
C LEU A 20 -0.89 -13.33 -3.15
N ALA A 21 -1.69 -14.29 -2.66
CA ALA A 21 -2.93 -14.73 -3.32
C ALA A 21 -4.05 -13.67 -3.28
N ARG A 22 -4.07 -12.82 -2.24
CA ARG A 22 -4.96 -11.65 -2.16
C ARG A 22 -4.43 -10.51 -3.01
N ASP A 23 -5.29 -9.56 -3.37
CA ASP A 23 -4.83 -8.30 -3.97
C ASP A 23 -4.07 -7.42 -2.96
N PRO A 24 -3.19 -6.51 -3.43
CA PRO A 24 -2.61 -5.47 -2.60
C PRO A 24 -3.71 -4.61 -1.99
N PHE A 25 -3.57 -4.20 -0.72
CA PHE A 25 -4.45 -3.18 -0.16
C PHE A 25 -4.25 -1.84 -0.89
N TYR A 26 -5.25 -0.97 -0.81
CA TYR A 26 -5.31 0.29 -1.57
C TYR A 26 -4.00 1.12 -1.55
N LEU A 27 -3.32 1.20 -0.40
CA LEU A 27 -2.08 1.97 -0.20
C LEU A 27 -0.85 1.09 0.02
N GLU A 28 -0.96 -0.21 -0.25
CA GLU A 28 0.15 -1.16 -0.12
C GLU A 28 1.05 -1.09 -1.35
N THR A 29 2.37 -1.12 -1.12
CA THR A 29 3.39 -1.07 -2.17
C THR A 29 3.56 -2.44 -2.84
N SER A 30 4.55 -2.59 -3.72
CA SER A 30 4.92 -3.91 -4.26
C SER A 30 5.53 -4.88 -3.23
N LEU A 31 5.87 -4.38 -2.03
CA LEU A 31 6.32 -5.19 -0.91
C LEU A 31 5.13 -5.41 0.05
N PRO A 32 4.66 -6.66 0.25
CA PRO A 32 3.56 -6.92 1.16
C PRO A 32 3.84 -6.47 2.59
N GLY A 33 2.84 -5.86 3.22
CA GLY A 33 2.94 -5.26 4.54
C GLY A 33 3.61 -3.88 4.58
N LEU A 34 4.15 -3.38 3.47
CA LEU A 34 4.69 -2.03 3.35
C LEU A 34 3.70 -1.12 2.64
N PHE A 35 3.42 0.04 3.22
CA PHE A 35 2.41 0.97 2.75
C PHE A 35 3.00 2.36 2.49
N ALA A 36 2.40 3.11 1.57
CA ALA A 36 2.77 4.48 1.24
C ALA A 36 1.54 5.38 1.20
N ALA A 37 1.57 6.49 1.93
CA ALA A 37 0.48 7.46 2.04
C ALA A 37 1.00 8.89 1.84
N GLY A 38 0.15 9.76 1.31
CA GLY A 38 0.50 11.14 1.01
C GLY A 38 1.39 11.27 -0.22
N ASP A 39 2.22 12.31 -0.24
CA ASP A 39 2.83 12.79 -1.50
C ASP A 39 3.92 11.91 -2.08
N VAL A 40 4.34 10.89 -1.33
CA VAL A 40 5.30 9.86 -1.74
C VAL A 40 4.72 8.89 -2.78
N ARG A 41 3.40 8.65 -2.80
CA ARG A 41 2.77 7.73 -3.75
C ARG A 41 2.34 8.40 -5.06
N ALA A 42 2.31 7.59 -6.11
CA ALA A 42 1.79 7.97 -7.42
C ALA A 42 0.29 8.27 -7.31
N GLY A 43 -0.18 9.27 -8.05
CA GLY A 43 -1.58 9.70 -7.99
C GLY A 43 -2.00 10.35 -6.66
N SER A 44 -1.05 10.80 -5.82
CA SER A 44 -1.39 11.63 -4.65
C SER A 44 -2.01 12.96 -5.06
N VAL A 45 -2.99 13.39 -4.29
CA VAL A 45 -3.70 14.67 -4.42
C VAL A 45 -2.81 15.87 -4.01
N LYS A 46 -1.62 15.63 -3.45
CA LYS A 46 -0.67 16.68 -3.02
C LYS A 46 -1.23 17.62 -1.96
N ARG A 47 -2.00 17.07 -1.03
CA ARG A 47 -2.69 17.82 0.04
C ARG A 47 -2.53 17.14 1.39
N VAL A 48 -2.25 17.95 2.41
CA VAL A 48 -2.06 17.51 3.80
C VAL A 48 -3.27 16.72 4.30
N ALA A 49 -4.49 17.25 4.14
CA ALA A 49 -5.70 16.59 4.61
C ALA A 49 -5.93 15.21 3.96
N SER A 50 -5.59 15.07 2.67
CA SER A 50 -5.67 13.78 1.96
C SER A 50 -4.65 12.80 2.53
N GLY A 51 -3.40 13.24 2.74
CA GLY A 51 -2.36 12.40 3.34
C GLY A 51 -2.71 11.93 4.76
N VAL A 52 -3.33 12.79 5.57
CA VAL A 52 -3.85 12.43 6.91
C VAL A 52 -4.94 11.36 6.80
N GLY A 53 -5.90 11.54 5.90
CA GLY A 53 -6.95 10.56 5.64
C GLY A 53 -6.39 9.21 5.17
N GLU A 54 -5.48 9.23 4.21
CA GLU A 54 -4.77 8.04 3.72
C GLU A 54 -4.03 7.30 4.84
N GLY A 55 -3.37 8.04 5.76
CA GLY A 55 -2.72 7.46 6.94
C GLY A 55 -3.67 6.64 7.82
N SER A 56 -4.90 7.13 8.05
CA SER A 56 -5.91 6.39 8.82
C SER A 56 -6.32 5.07 8.14
N VAL A 57 -6.41 5.07 6.80
CA VAL A 57 -6.72 3.87 6.00
C VAL A 57 -5.56 2.87 6.05
N VAL A 58 -4.32 3.35 6.01
CA VAL A 58 -3.13 2.50 6.17
C VAL A 58 -3.15 1.77 7.50
N VAL A 59 -3.48 2.45 8.61
CA VAL A 59 -3.55 1.80 9.94
C VAL A 59 -4.54 0.64 9.94
N SER A 60 -5.74 0.84 9.38
CA SER A 60 -6.73 -0.24 9.28
C SER A 60 -6.23 -1.41 8.43
N SER A 61 -5.53 -1.11 7.33
CA SER A 61 -4.93 -2.12 6.44
C SER A 61 -3.78 -2.88 7.12
N ILE A 62 -2.99 -2.22 7.97
CA ILE A 62 -1.95 -2.85 8.78
C ILE A 62 -2.57 -3.85 9.75
N HIS A 63 -3.65 -3.49 10.44
CA HIS A 63 -4.34 -4.43 11.33
C HIS A 63 -4.86 -5.66 10.56
N ALA A 64 -5.45 -5.45 9.38
CA ALA A 64 -5.90 -6.55 8.53
C ALA A 64 -4.71 -7.44 8.08
N TYR A 65 -3.60 -6.84 7.65
CA TYR A 65 -2.39 -7.56 7.25
C TYR A 65 -1.82 -8.39 8.40
N LEU A 66 -1.64 -7.79 9.58
CA LEU A 66 -1.10 -8.44 10.77
C LEU A 66 -2.01 -9.56 11.30
N SER A 67 -3.31 -9.48 11.07
CA SER A 67 -4.24 -10.56 11.42
C SER A 67 -4.10 -11.79 10.51
N ALA A 68 -3.60 -11.60 9.29
CA ALA A 68 -3.46 -12.64 8.28
C ALA A 68 -2.06 -13.28 8.26
N VAL A 69 -1.02 -12.60 8.79
CA VAL A 69 0.34 -13.14 8.82
C VAL A 69 0.65 -13.84 10.16
N PRO A 70 1.42 -14.94 10.15
CA PRO A 70 1.89 -15.55 11.39
C PRO A 70 2.72 -14.56 12.21
N LYS A 71 2.54 -14.57 13.54
CA LYS A 71 3.37 -13.74 14.43
C LYS A 71 4.83 -14.20 14.32
N PRO A 72 5.79 -13.26 14.19
CA PRO A 72 7.21 -13.61 14.32
C PRO A 72 7.45 -14.18 15.73
N ARG A 73 8.28 -15.22 15.81
CA ARG A 73 8.68 -15.84 17.08
C ARG A 73 9.66 -14.96 17.85
#